data_AF-A0A151EMD3-F1
#
_entry.id   AF-A0A151EMD3-F1
#
_cell.length_a   1.000
_cell.length_b   1.000
_cell.length_c   1.000
_cell.angle_alpha   90.00
_cell.angle_beta   90.00
_cell.angle_gamma   90.00
#
_symmetry.space_group_name_H-M   'P 1'
#
loop_
_entity.id
_entity.type
_entity.pdbx_description
1 polymer ?
#
loop_
_entity_poly.entity_id
_entity_poly.type
_entity_poly.pdbx_seq_one_letter_code
_entity_poly.pdbx_strand_id
1 'polypeptide(L)'
;MKRTAVAAAVTVFFILSIVGGLFAILAEVEVEGFVASDLHAPGSFTASPLEDVPAVQGDVQTTPDVSLTISIGQVYKDYGGSIRLSIANNGSRQLFVVEVGFEWVGSLVENVHQVHEELHPGETVEVRAMDIDGPYYSGEQDYRMKIRVLQHRAQGWFRVTSGGDDWLDFPTHTTSVSSMTPAGAFTLDRNNPHYFDKANGLIDYDEPTVLQATNEAVAGLGSGYHIGKACAIFDYVDRTIVYTDDPTEDLWYEPEVCLLNRAGDCEDYSLLIATMVHHAGGTARMYLTEGHAFAAIFVGNSTAELQQAAVGVRSYYGSDVKLMAFHDETGYWMFADPLGSFHFGGLAVGAVPSADTALDLNATFEDTANVYTVDITGVAASLTLLGNPIFWIFLVITLGIVDISVILWAAADKHKPQRCLVCDNDTHPEHHYECKCGQRYHHTCLPSQSFCLNCGTPIEAAPPLPPTRPMH
;
A
#
# COMPACT_ATOMS: atom_id res chain seq x y z
N MET A 1 45.91 -21.54 -25.54
CA MET A 1 44.64 -22.30 -25.38
C MET A 1 44.19 -22.78 -26.75
N LYS A 2 43.74 -24.03 -26.93
CA LYS A 2 43.23 -24.50 -28.23
C LYS A 2 41.98 -23.68 -28.57
N ARG A 3 41.86 -23.16 -29.81
CA ARG A 3 40.72 -22.33 -30.24
C ARG A 3 39.36 -23.01 -30.04
N THR A 4 39.34 -24.34 -30.10
CA THR A 4 38.17 -25.16 -29.75
C THR A 4 37.74 -25.03 -28.29
N ALA A 5 38.68 -24.80 -27.36
CA ALA A 5 38.36 -24.55 -25.95
C ALA A 5 37.76 -23.14 -25.75
N VAL A 6 38.16 -22.16 -26.57
CA VAL A 6 37.55 -20.82 -26.56
C VAL A 6 36.11 -20.89 -27.08
N ALA A 7 35.88 -21.56 -28.22
CA ALA A 7 34.54 -21.77 -28.76
C ALA A 7 33.63 -22.49 -27.75
N ALA A 8 34.09 -23.60 -27.17
CA ALA A 8 33.33 -24.32 -26.16
C ALA A 8 32.99 -23.48 -24.93
N ALA A 9 33.92 -22.63 -24.47
CA ALA A 9 33.65 -21.73 -23.35
C ALA A 9 32.57 -20.69 -23.69
N VAL A 10 32.64 -20.05 -24.86
CA VAL A 10 31.65 -19.06 -25.31
C VAL A 10 30.26 -19.69 -25.45
N THR A 11 30.16 -20.87 -26.05
CA THR A 11 28.89 -21.60 -26.18
C THR A 11 28.29 -21.94 -24.81
N VAL A 12 29.11 -22.33 -23.83
CA VAL A 12 28.63 -22.57 -22.45
C VAL A 12 28.08 -21.29 -21.82
N PHE A 13 28.76 -20.15 -21.95
CA PHE A 13 28.25 -18.88 -21.45
C PHE A 13 26.95 -18.45 -22.14
N PHE A 14 26.81 -18.69 -23.44
CA PHE A 14 25.58 -18.43 -24.17
C PHE A 14 24.40 -19.27 -23.64
N ILE A 15 24.62 -20.58 -23.43
CA ILE A 15 23.60 -21.47 -22.85
C ILE A 15 23.23 -21.01 -21.42
N LEU A 16 24.22 -20.70 -20.58
CA LEU A 16 23.98 -20.18 -19.24
C LEU A 16 23.16 -18.87 -19.26
N SER A 17 23.31 -18.06 -20.30
CA SER A 17 22.55 -16.82 -20.46
C SER A 17 21.09 -17.05 -20.85
N ILE A 18 20.82 -18.06 -21.68
CA ILE A 18 19.46 -18.49 -21.98
C ILE A 18 18.80 -19.07 -20.73
N VAL A 19 19.50 -19.95 -20.01
CA VAL A 19 18.98 -20.55 -18.77
C VAL A 19 18.76 -19.50 -17.70
N GLY A 20 19.68 -18.56 -17.53
CA GLY A 20 19.55 -17.43 -16.62
C GLY A 20 18.38 -16.52 -16.99
N GLY A 21 18.19 -16.22 -18.28
CA GLY A 21 17.04 -15.46 -18.76
C GLY A 21 15.71 -16.17 -18.54
N LEU A 22 15.65 -17.48 -18.80
CA LEU A 22 14.45 -18.28 -18.51
C LEU A 22 14.16 -18.30 -17.01
N PHE A 23 15.19 -18.46 -16.18
CA PHE A 23 15.05 -18.40 -14.72
C PHE A 23 14.57 -17.02 -14.26
N ALA A 24 15.10 -15.92 -14.80
CA ALA A 24 14.65 -14.56 -14.47
C ALA A 24 13.21 -14.27 -14.89
N ILE A 25 12.75 -14.85 -16.01
CA ILE A 25 11.34 -14.75 -16.44
C ILE A 25 10.41 -15.56 -15.53
N LEU A 26 10.91 -16.67 -14.98
CA LEU A 26 10.14 -17.58 -14.12
C LEU A 26 10.29 -17.31 -12.62
N ALA A 27 11.27 -16.50 -12.23
CA ALA A 27 11.48 -16.10 -10.85
C ALA A 27 10.35 -15.18 -10.46
N GLU A 28 9.61 -15.56 -9.43
CA GLU A 28 8.67 -14.66 -8.79
C GLU A 28 9.47 -13.48 -8.21
N VAL A 29 9.00 -12.27 -8.49
CA VAL A 29 9.57 -11.06 -7.92
C VAL A 29 9.16 -11.05 -6.46
N GLU A 30 10.03 -11.55 -5.59
CA GLU A 30 9.84 -11.35 -4.16
C GLU A 30 10.12 -9.88 -3.85
N VAL A 31 9.08 -9.18 -3.42
CA VAL A 31 9.16 -7.79 -2.99
C VAL A 31 9.27 -7.78 -1.48
N GLU A 32 10.48 -7.49 -0.98
CA GLU A 32 10.68 -7.23 0.44
C GLU A 32 10.09 -5.84 0.76
N GLY A 33 8.92 -5.83 1.41
CA GLY A 33 8.33 -4.60 1.98
C GLY A 33 9.00 -4.22 3.30
N PHE A 34 8.22 -3.77 4.29
CA PHE A 34 8.79 -3.36 5.56
C PHE A 34 9.48 -4.51 6.29
N VAL A 35 10.69 -4.24 6.77
CA VAL A 35 11.37 -5.03 7.80
C VAL A 35 11.20 -4.38 9.17
N ALA A 36 11.52 -5.11 10.24
CA ALA A 36 11.30 -4.64 11.62
C ALA A 36 11.99 -3.30 11.96
N SER A 37 13.06 -2.92 11.26
CA SER A 37 13.74 -1.63 11.44
C SER A 37 12.99 -0.45 10.82
N ASP A 38 12.07 -0.70 9.90
CA ASP A 38 11.30 0.34 9.20
C ASP A 38 10.01 0.70 9.95
N LEU A 39 9.61 -0.16 10.88
CA LEU A 39 8.37 -0.02 11.64
C LEU A 39 8.55 0.96 12.80
N HIS A 40 7.82 2.07 12.76
CA HIS A 40 7.85 3.09 13.78
C HIS A 40 6.45 3.32 14.36
N ALA A 41 6.25 2.81 15.57
CA ALA A 41 5.01 2.99 16.32
C ALA A 41 4.92 4.43 16.89
N PRO A 42 3.69 4.97 17.03
CA PRO A 42 3.47 6.27 17.64
C PRO A 42 3.77 6.25 19.14
N GLY A 43 4.31 7.36 19.65
CA GLY A 43 4.28 7.65 21.09
C GLY A 43 2.86 7.88 21.64
N SER A 44 2.76 7.93 22.96
CA SER A 44 1.50 8.21 23.67
C SER A 44 0.98 9.63 23.42
N PHE A 45 -0.34 9.78 23.42
CA PHE A 45 -1.00 11.08 23.37
C PHE A 45 -2.03 11.20 24.50
N THR A 46 -2.18 12.42 25.01
CA THR A 46 -3.25 12.79 25.92
C THR A 46 -3.68 14.20 25.55
N ALA A 47 -4.95 14.37 25.21
CA ALA A 47 -5.52 15.67 24.89
C ALA A 47 -5.49 16.59 26.10
N SER A 48 -5.52 17.89 25.83
CA SER A 48 -5.78 18.89 26.87
C SER A 48 -7.11 18.58 27.56
N PRO A 49 -7.22 18.81 28.88
CA PRO A 49 -8.50 18.69 29.56
C PRO A 49 -9.52 19.64 28.93
N LEU A 50 -10.79 19.24 28.96
CA LEU A 50 -11.92 20.09 28.57
C LEU A 50 -11.93 21.37 29.41
N GLU A 51 -12.50 22.45 28.86
CA GLU A 51 -12.68 23.70 29.60
C GLU A 51 -13.55 23.47 30.85
N ASP A 52 -13.27 24.19 31.94
CA ASP A 52 -14.08 24.10 33.15
C ASP A 52 -15.51 24.60 32.87
N VAL A 53 -16.51 23.84 33.29
CA VAL A 53 -17.92 24.26 33.17
C VAL A 53 -18.13 25.55 33.98
N PRO A 54 -18.68 26.62 33.37
CA PRO A 54 -18.88 27.88 34.08
C PRO A 54 -19.80 27.77 35.29
N ALA A 55 -19.55 28.62 36.31
CA ALA A 55 -20.33 28.63 37.54
C ALA A 55 -21.79 29.05 37.29
N VAL A 56 -22.72 28.12 37.56
CA VAL A 56 -24.16 28.29 37.36
C VAL A 56 -24.77 29.17 38.46
N GLN A 57 -25.46 30.25 38.06
CA GLN A 57 -26.12 31.21 38.95
C GLN A 57 -27.57 30.83 39.31
N GLY A 58 -28.17 29.93 38.52
CA GLY A 58 -29.53 29.44 38.70
C GLY A 58 -30.07 28.83 37.40
N ASP A 59 -31.36 28.49 37.41
CA ASP A 59 -32.03 27.92 36.25
C ASP A 59 -32.82 28.98 35.49
N VAL A 60 -33.04 28.75 34.20
CA VAL A 60 -33.94 29.56 33.41
C VAL A 60 -34.75 28.74 32.41
N GLN A 61 -36.06 28.94 32.44
CA GLN A 61 -36.98 28.33 31.49
C GLN A 61 -36.99 29.12 30.18
N THR A 62 -36.34 28.57 29.17
CA THR A 62 -36.22 29.15 27.83
C THR A 62 -35.88 28.06 26.82
N THR A 63 -36.20 28.27 25.55
CA THR A 63 -35.75 27.40 24.46
C THR A 63 -34.79 28.23 23.60
N PRO A 64 -33.47 28.09 23.77
CA PRO A 64 -32.52 28.80 22.93
C PRO A 64 -32.66 28.33 21.48
N ASP A 65 -32.39 29.22 20.53
CA ASP A 65 -32.41 28.89 19.12
C ASP A 65 -31.09 28.22 18.73
N VAL A 66 -31.11 26.89 18.72
CA VAL A 66 -29.95 26.02 18.45
C VAL A 66 -30.35 25.01 17.40
N SER A 67 -29.47 24.79 16.42
CA SER A 67 -29.64 23.72 15.43
C SER A 67 -28.52 22.70 15.53
N LEU A 68 -28.89 21.43 15.33
CA LEU A 68 -27.95 20.32 15.18
C LEU A 68 -27.94 19.88 13.72
N THR A 69 -26.75 19.63 13.18
CA THR A 69 -26.55 18.86 11.95
C THR A 69 -25.81 17.59 12.32
N ILE A 70 -26.30 16.45 11.87
CA ILE A 70 -25.82 15.13 12.29
C ILE A 70 -25.56 14.29 11.05
N SER A 71 -24.43 13.62 11.04
CA SER A 71 -24.11 12.53 10.13
C SER A 71 -23.95 11.27 10.97
N ILE A 72 -24.67 10.21 10.59
CA ILE A 72 -24.61 8.90 11.25
C ILE A 72 -23.89 7.93 10.33
N GLY A 73 -22.87 7.27 10.85
CA GLY A 73 -22.14 6.23 10.14
C GLY A 73 -22.94 4.94 10.12
N GLN A 74 -22.33 3.87 9.61
CA GLN A 74 -22.93 2.55 9.67
C GLN A 74 -23.11 2.12 11.13
N VAL A 75 -24.31 1.68 11.48
CA VAL A 75 -24.64 1.17 12.82
C VAL A 75 -24.91 -0.31 12.77
N TYR A 76 -24.37 -1.04 13.74
CA TYR A 76 -24.61 -2.47 13.93
C TYR A 76 -25.35 -2.71 15.24
N LYS A 77 -26.25 -3.69 15.24
CA LYS A 77 -26.90 -4.19 16.45
C LYS A 77 -25.84 -4.60 17.49
N ASP A 78 -26.07 -4.28 18.75
CA ASP A 78 -25.22 -4.55 19.93
C ASP A 78 -23.80 -3.94 19.92
N TYR A 79 -23.25 -3.66 18.73
CA TYR A 79 -21.94 -3.01 18.56
C TYR A 79 -22.06 -1.49 18.45
N GLY A 80 -23.06 -0.95 17.74
CA GLY A 80 -23.24 0.48 17.56
C GLY A 80 -22.51 1.04 16.35
N GLY A 81 -22.03 2.28 16.46
CA GLY A 81 -21.39 2.99 15.37
C GLY A 81 -20.86 4.34 15.84
N SER A 82 -20.58 5.25 14.90
CA SER A 82 -20.16 6.60 15.22
C SER A 82 -21.04 7.65 14.56
N ILE A 83 -21.13 8.82 15.19
CA ILE A 83 -21.78 10.00 14.65
C ILE A 83 -20.81 11.17 14.61
N ARG A 84 -21.02 12.06 13.65
CA ARG A 84 -20.42 13.39 13.61
C ARG A 84 -21.54 14.41 13.74
N LEU A 85 -21.33 15.45 14.53
CA LEU A 85 -22.37 16.46 14.74
C LEU A 85 -21.77 17.86 14.80
N SER A 86 -22.52 18.83 14.30
CA SER A 86 -22.21 20.25 14.48
C SER A 86 -23.38 20.97 15.16
N ILE A 87 -23.05 21.85 16.10
CA ILE A 87 -24.00 22.62 16.88
C ILE A 87 -23.87 24.08 16.48
N ALA A 88 -24.97 24.70 16.04
CA ALA A 88 -24.99 26.11 15.68
C ALA A 88 -25.88 26.91 16.64
N ASN A 89 -25.36 28.03 17.13
CA ASN A 89 -26.10 28.98 17.95
C ASN A 89 -26.74 30.05 17.06
N ASN A 90 -28.00 29.83 16.68
CA ASN A 90 -28.79 30.78 15.87
C ASN A 90 -29.43 31.89 16.73
N GLY A 91 -29.29 31.78 18.05
CA GLY A 91 -29.83 32.72 19.01
C GLY A 91 -29.05 34.04 19.12
N SER A 92 -29.53 34.90 20.00
CA SER A 92 -28.90 36.20 20.29
C SER A 92 -28.02 36.18 21.55
N ARG A 93 -27.91 35.03 22.21
CA ARG A 93 -27.20 34.89 23.48
C ARG A 93 -26.13 33.83 23.36
N GLN A 94 -25.02 34.08 24.02
CA GLN A 94 -23.94 33.13 24.14
C GLN A 94 -24.40 31.89 24.91
N LEU A 95 -23.94 30.74 24.44
CA LEU A 95 -24.22 29.42 24.99
C LEU A 95 -22.91 28.74 25.41
N PHE A 96 -23.01 27.84 26.37
CA PHE A 96 -21.95 26.90 26.70
C PHE A 96 -22.56 25.51 26.63
N VAL A 97 -22.11 24.69 25.68
CA VAL A 97 -22.59 23.32 25.51
C VAL A 97 -21.84 22.43 26.48
N VAL A 98 -22.58 21.90 27.46
CA VAL A 98 -22.02 21.03 28.50
C VAL A 98 -21.96 19.61 27.99
N GLU A 99 -23.09 19.07 27.56
CA GLU A 99 -23.22 17.67 27.15
C GLU A 99 -24.11 17.54 25.92
N VAL A 100 -23.81 16.52 25.13
CA VAL A 100 -24.65 16.01 24.05
C VAL A 100 -25.05 14.59 24.39
N GLY A 101 -26.32 14.27 24.22
CA GLY A 101 -26.88 12.94 24.41
C GLY A 101 -27.42 12.38 23.10
N PHE A 102 -27.24 11.09 22.89
CA PHE A 102 -27.86 10.28 21.85
C PHE A 102 -28.65 9.17 22.53
N GLU A 103 -29.88 8.91 22.09
CA GLU A 103 -30.67 7.80 22.58
C GLU A 103 -31.42 7.07 21.47
N TRP A 104 -31.54 5.75 21.59
CA TRP A 104 -32.44 4.95 20.79
C TRP A 104 -33.84 4.97 21.40
N VAL A 105 -34.80 5.54 20.68
CA VAL A 105 -36.17 5.79 21.18
C VAL A 105 -36.86 4.47 21.51
N GLY A 106 -37.42 4.38 22.71
CA GLY A 106 -38.09 3.16 23.19
C GLY A 106 -37.15 2.06 23.66
N SER A 107 -35.84 2.33 23.73
CA SER A 107 -34.84 1.45 24.34
C SER A 107 -34.29 2.02 25.66
N LEU A 108 -33.36 1.30 26.29
CA LEU A 108 -32.58 1.77 27.45
C LEU A 108 -31.16 2.20 27.06
N VAL A 109 -30.85 2.24 25.76
CA VAL A 109 -29.51 2.55 25.26
C VAL A 109 -29.41 4.05 25.00
N GLU A 110 -28.54 4.71 25.77
CA GLU A 110 -28.27 6.14 25.74
C GLU A 110 -26.77 6.37 25.91
N ASN A 111 -26.23 7.28 25.11
CA ASN A 111 -24.85 7.74 25.17
C ASN A 111 -24.84 9.22 25.53
N VAL A 112 -24.01 9.62 26.50
CA VAL A 112 -23.83 11.02 26.89
C VAL A 112 -22.36 11.37 26.78
N HIS A 113 -22.07 12.50 26.14
CA HIS A 113 -20.73 12.96 25.85
C HIS A 113 -20.54 14.41 26.31
N GLN A 114 -19.40 14.67 26.96
CA GLN A 114 -19.03 16.00 27.43
C GLN A 114 -18.39 16.77 26.29
N VAL A 115 -18.85 18.00 26.06
CA VAL A 115 -18.38 18.86 24.96
C VAL A 115 -17.59 20.04 25.50
N HIS A 116 -18.17 20.79 26.45
CA HIS A 116 -17.56 21.95 27.11
C HIS A 116 -17.08 23.02 26.12
N GLU A 117 -17.96 23.40 25.20
CA GLU A 117 -17.67 24.40 24.15
C GLU A 117 -18.51 25.67 24.34
N GLU A 118 -17.85 26.83 24.29
CA GLU A 118 -18.50 28.14 24.28
C GLU A 118 -18.91 28.53 22.85
N LEU A 119 -20.18 28.86 22.63
CA LEU A 119 -20.71 29.30 21.33
C LEU A 119 -21.27 30.71 21.42
N HIS A 120 -20.65 31.65 20.71
CA HIS A 120 -21.18 32.97 20.51
C HIS A 120 -22.36 32.96 19.51
N PRO A 121 -23.21 34.01 19.52
CA PRO A 121 -24.27 34.15 18.53
C PRO A 121 -23.74 34.07 17.09
N GLY A 122 -24.31 33.18 16.29
CA GLY A 122 -23.94 32.93 14.90
C GLY A 122 -22.76 31.97 14.69
N GLU A 123 -22.18 31.42 15.77
CA GLU A 123 -21.11 30.43 15.66
C GLU A 123 -21.66 29.00 15.53
N THR A 124 -20.85 28.18 14.87
CA THR A 124 -21.04 26.73 14.75
C THR A 124 -19.79 26.05 15.26
N VAL A 125 -19.95 25.07 16.14
CA VAL A 125 -18.87 24.18 16.55
C VAL A 125 -19.11 22.79 15.97
N GLU A 126 -18.05 22.17 15.45
CA GLU A 126 -18.06 20.76 15.10
C GLU A 126 -17.64 19.96 16.33
N VAL A 127 -18.53 19.10 16.80
CA VAL A 127 -18.19 18.13 17.84
C VAL A 127 -17.57 16.93 17.12
N ARG A 128 -16.38 16.55 17.58
CA ARG A 128 -15.60 15.42 17.06
C ARG A 128 -16.45 14.14 17.06
N ALA A 129 -15.96 13.13 16.34
CA ALA A 129 -16.63 11.84 16.25
C ALA A 129 -16.99 11.28 17.64
N MET A 130 -18.26 10.90 17.78
CA MET A 130 -18.82 10.36 19.01
C MET A 130 -19.26 8.93 18.76
N ASP A 131 -18.89 8.04 19.68
CA ASP A 131 -19.38 6.67 19.70
C ASP A 131 -20.86 6.62 20.15
N ILE A 132 -21.62 5.77 19.49
CA ILE A 132 -22.98 5.41 19.90
C ILE A 132 -23.07 3.90 20.07
N ASP A 133 -23.75 3.46 21.11
CA ASP A 133 -23.97 2.03 21.36
C ASP A 133 -25.05 1.47 20.44
N GLY A 134 -24.95 0.17 20.15
CA GLY A 134 -25.91 -0.50 19.28
C GLY A 134 -27.24 -0.74 20.00
N PRO A 135 -28.38 -0.59 19.30
CA PRO A 135 -29.64 -1.05 19.85
C PRO A 135 -29.71 -2.58 19.79
N TYR A 136 -30.66 -3.17 20.51
CA TYR A 136 -30.85 -4.62 20.61
C TYR A 136 -31.43 -5.28 19.34
N TYR A 137 -31.91 -4.49 18.39
CA TYR A 137 -32.59 -4.96 17.19
C TYR A 137 -31.97 -4.30 15.95
N SER A 138 -31.88 -5.08 14.88
CA SER A 138 -31.56 -4.59 13.54
C SER A 138 -32.82 -4.15 12.78
N GLY A 139 -32.63 -3.46 11.66
CA GLY A 139 -33.66 -2.82 10.85
C GLY A 139 -33.75 -1.32 11.14
N GLU A 140 -34.86 -0.70 10.71
CA GLU A 140 -35.11 0.72 10.98
C GLU A 140 -35.32 0.95 12.48
N GLN A 141 -34.52 1.83 13.08
CA GLN A 141 -34.58 2.21 14.48
C GLN A 141 -34.68 3.72 14.61
N ASP A 142 -35.51 4.17 15.55
CA ASP A 142 -35.68 5.59 15.85
C ASP A 142 -34.64 6.04 16.89
N TYR A 143 -34.06 7.21 16.67
CA TYR A 143 -33.12 7.84 17.59
C TYR A 143 -33.47 9.31 17.81
N ARG A 144 -32.93 9.88 18.89
CA ARG A 144 -33.10 11.29 19.24
C ARG A 144 -31.82 11.85 19.84
N MET A 145 -31.52 13.09 19.47
CA MET A 145 -30.47 13.88 20.11
C MET A 145 -31.03 14.77 21.20
N LYS A 146 -30.20 15.06 22.19
CA LYS A 146 -30.49 16.02 23.25
C LYS A 146 -29.22 16.75 23.65
N ILE A 147 -29.34 17.99 24.13
CA ILE A 147 -28.18 18.76 24.62
C ILE A 147 -28.47 19.39 25.97
N ARG A 148 -27.42 19.56 26.77
CA ARG A 148 -27.40 20.40 27.97
C ARG A 148 -26.59 21.64 27.70
N VAL A 149 -27.20 22.80 27.95
CA VAL A 149 -26.56 24.09 27.70
C VAL A 149 -26.72 25.04 28.87
N LEU A 150 -25.70 25.86 29.08
CA LEU A 150 -25.80 27.08 29.85
C LEU A 150 -26.01 28.25 28.90
N GLN A 151 -26.77 29.25 29.33
CA GLN A 151 -26.98 30.48 28.58
C GLN A 151 -26.49 31.68 29.38
N HIS A 152 -25.62 32.48 28.78
CA HIS A 152 -25.09 33.68 29.43
C HIS A 152 -26.17 34.77 29.52
N ARG A 153 -26.27 35.42 30.69
CA ARG A 153 -27.14 36.57 30.98
C ARG A 153 -26.36 37.61 31.78
N ALA A 154 -26.98 38.75 32.08
CA ALA A 154 -26.33 39.92 32.69
C ALA A 154 -25.52 39.65 33.99
N GLN A 155 -25.81 38.56 34.72
CA GLN A 155 -25.14 38.22 35.99
C GLN A 155 -24.34 36.92 35.93
N GLY A 156 -24.18 36.30 34.76
CA GLY A 156 -23.43 35.07 34.56
C GLY A 156 -24.21 33.98 33.83
N TRP A 157 -23.82 32.73 34.05
CA TRP A 157 -24.34 31.56 33.35
C TRP A 157 -25.55 30.96 34.07
N PHE A 158 -26.60 30.66 33.31
CA PHE A 158 -27.82 30.04 33.82
C PHE A 158 -28.05 28.71 33.11
N ARG A 159 -28.42 27.67 33.85
CA ARG A 159 -28.83 26.39 33.27
C ARG A 159 -30.14 26.58 32.52
N VAL A 160 -30.18 26.15 31.27
CA VAL A 160 -31.43 26.15 30.49
C VAL A 160 -32.26 24.96 30.92
N THR A 161 -33.55 25.18 31.21
CA THR A 161 -34.50 24.11 31.50
C THR A 161 -35.74 24.19 30.60
N SER A 162 -36.27 23.04 30.21
CA SER A 162 -37.49 22.88 29.43
C SER A 162 -38.39 21.87 30.15
N GLY A 163 -39.61 22.27 30.53
CA GLY A 163 -40.54 21.37 31.22
C GLY A 163 -40.08 20.87 32.60
N GLY A 164 -39.03 21.47 33.18
CA GLY A 164 -38.41 21.01 34.43
C GLY A 164 -37.22 20.06 34.25
N ASP A 165 -36.91 19.69 33.00
CA ASP A 165 -35.69 18.97 32.61
C ASP A 165 -34.62 19.96 32.13
N ASP A 166 -33.34 19.61 32.27
CA ASP A 166 -32.22 20.38 31.75
C ASP A 166 -31.72 19.90 30.38
N TRP A 167 -32.33 18.84 29.85
CA TRP A 167 -32.17 18.42 28.46
C TRP A 167 -33.06 19.23 27.51
N LEU A 168 -32.44 19.68 26.42
CA LEU A 168 -33.13 20.19 25.24
C LEU A 168 -33.23 19.07 24.21
N ASP A 169 -34.42 18.50 24.06
CA ASP A 169 -34.70 17.44 23.09
C ASP A 169 -34.83 17.98 21.67
N PHE A 170 -34.27 17.25 20.71
CA PHE A 170 -34.47 17.47 19.28
C PHE A 170 -35.49 16.49 18.70
N PRO A 171 -36.00 16.74 17.47
CA PRO A 171 -36.90 15.82 16.79
C PRO A 171 -36.32 14.39 16.69
N THR A 172 -37.22 13.41 16.69
CA THR A 172 -36.87 12.00 16.43
C THR A 172 -36.57 11.79 14.96
N HIS A 173 -35.54 10.98 14.69
CA HIS A 173 -35.10 10.57 13.37
C HIS A 173 -35.05 9.05 13.31
N THR A 174 -35.00 8.48 12.09
CA THR A 174 -34.90 7.04 11.86
C THR A 174 -33.63 6.75 11.07
N THR A 175 -32.95 5.65 11.40
CA THR A 175 -31.80 5.14 10.65
C THR A 175 -31.85 3.62 10.57
N SER A 176 -31.11 3.04 9.62
CA SER A 176 -31.00 1.61 9.46
C SER A 176 -29.88 1.04 10.35
N VAL A 177 -30.18 -0.06 11.05
CA VAL A 177 -29.23 -0.79 11.89
C VAL A 177 -29.00 -2.17 11.30
N SER A 178 -27.76 -2.46 10.95
CA SER A 178 -27.36 -3.76 10.39
C SER A 178 -27.20 -4.82 11.47
N SER A 179 -27.33 -6.09 11.09
CA SER A 179 -26.95 -7.20 11.98
C SER A 179 -25.42 -7.38 11.91
N MET A 180 -24.82 -7.90 12.97
CA MET A 180 -23.43 -8.38 12.89
C MET A 180 -23.38 -9.68 12.09
N THR A 181 -22.35 -9.81 11.27
CA THR A 181 -22.09 -11.04 10.50
C THR A 181 -21.03 -11.87 11.20
N PRO A 182 -21.12 -13.22 11.19
CA PRO A 182 -20.06 -14.07 11.70
C PRO A 182 -18.72 -13.73 11.06
N ALA A 183 -17.63 -13.94 11.80
CA ALA A 183 -16.28 -13.79 11.26
C ALA A 183 -16.15 -14.53 9.93
N GLY A 184 -15.95 -13.78 8.85
CA GLY A 184 -15.58 -14.32 7.55
C GLY A 184 -14.12 -14.77 7.58
N ALA A 185 -13.77 -15.69 6.70
CA ALA A 185 -12.38 -16.04 6.46
C ALA A 185 -11.95 -15.37 5.16
N PHE A 186 -11.02 -14.43 5.26
CA PHE A 186 -10.28 -13.91 4.11
C PHE A 186 -8.83 -14.37 4.18
N THR A 187 -8.19 -14.48 3.02
CA THR A 187 -6.75 -14.67 2.92
C THR A 187 -6.05 -13.32 2.85
N LEU A 188 -4.84 -13.25 3.41
CA LEU A 188 -3.99 -12.07 3.33
C LEU A 188 -2.86 -12.35 2.34
N ASP A 189 -2.76 -11.56 1.27
CA ASP A 189 -1.64 -11.59 0.33
C ASP A 189 -0.79 -10.33 0.52
N ARG A 190 0.48 -10.50 0.90
CA ARG A 190 1.36 -9.41 1.31
C ARG A 190 2.31 -9.02 0.20
N ASN A 191 2.35 -7.72 -0.08
CA ASN A 191 3.20 -7.07 -1.07
C ASN A 191 3.11 -7.74 -2.44
N ASN A 192 1.87 -8.01 -2.88
CA ASN A 192 1.63 -8.49 -4.23
C ASN A 192 2.38 -7.57 -5.23
N PRO A 193 3.27 -8.11 -6.09
CA PRO A 193 4.20 -7.28 -6.85
C PRO A 193 3.51 -6.23 -7.73
N HIS A 194 2.34 -6.57 -8.29
CA HIS A 194 1.58 -5.64 -9.13
C HIS A 194 1.13 -4.40 -8.34
N TYR A 195 0.48 -4.60 -7.20
CA TYR A 195 -0.01 -3.50 -6.38
C TYR A 195 1.12 -2.77 -5.66
N PHE A 196 2.18 -3.48 -5.28
CA PHE A 196 3.35 -2.86 -4.66
C PHE A 196 4.03 -1.88 -5.61
N ASP A 197 4.27 -2.28 -6.85
CA ASP A 197 4.87 -1.40 -7.87
C ASP A 197 3.95 -0.24 -8.23
N LYS A 198 2.65 -0.50 -8.38
CA LYS A 198 1.66 0.55 -8.68
C LYS A 198 1.63 1.60 -7.57
N ALA A 199 1.52 1.18 -6.30
CA ALA A 199 1.48 2.08 -5.15
C ALA A 199 2.80 2.85 -4.97
N ASN A 200 3.91 2.12 -4.83
CA ASN A 200 5.20 2.73 -4.48
C ASN A 200 5.82 3.52 -5.63
N GLY A 201 5.41 3.27 -6.88
CA GLY A 201 5.81 4.08 -8.03
C GLY A 201 5.20 5.49 -8.05
N LEU A 202 4.14 5.74 -7.26
CA LEU A 202 3.44 7.04 -7.16
C LEU A 202 3.89 7.89 -5.96
N ILE A 203 4.75 7.34 -5.12
CA ILE A 203 5.13 7.97 -3.85
C ILE A 203 6.48 8.67 -4.05
N ASP A 204 6.48 9.98 -3.89
CA ASP A 204 7.69 10.80 -3.79
C ASP A 204 7.73 11.47 -2.40
N TYR A 205 8.59 10.99 -1.51
CA TYR A 205 8.77 11.57 -0.19
C TYR A 205 9.62 12.86 -0.18
N ASP A 206 10.24 13.23 -1.30
CA ASP A 206 10.93 14.50 -1.43
C ASP A 206 9.98 15.62 -1.87
N GLU A 207 8.72 15.30 -2.22
CA GLU A 207 7.71 16.26 -2.66
C GLU A 207 7.23 17.16 -1.50
N PRO A 208 7.49 18.49 -1.53
CA PRO A 208 7.19 19.38 -0.42
C PRO A 208 5.71 19.59 -0.16
N THR A 209 4.83 19.37 -1.16
CA THR A 209 3.40 19.65 -1.04
C THR A 209 2.75 18.80 0.06
N VAL A 210 3.03 17.50 0.09
CA VAL A 210 2.47 16.58 1.08
C VAL A 210 3.06 16.82 2.47
N LEU A 211 4.36 17.14 2.54
CA LEU A 211 5.00 17.53 3.80
C LEU A 211 4.38 18.80 4.39
N GLN A 212 4.07 19.81 3.56
CA GLN A 212 3.40 21.02 4.02
C GLN A 212 2.01 20.71 4.58
N ALA A 213 1.18 19.97 3.84
CA ALA A 213 -0.14 19.54 4.30
C ALA A 213 -0.05 18.74 5.61
N THR A 214 0.97 17.88 5.75
CA THR A 214 1.22 17.13 6.99
C THR A 214 1.52 18.07 8.16
N ASN A 215 2.38 19.06 7.97
CA ASN A 215 2.72 20.04 8.99
C ASN A 215 1.51 20.89 9.40
N GLU A 216 0.62 21.21 8.46
CA GLU A 216 -0.65 21.88 8.73
C GLU A 216 -1.59 20.99 9.54
N ALA A 217 -1.75 19.71 9.16
CA ALA A 217 -2.60 18.75 9.86
C ALA A 217 -2.19 18.56 11.33
N VAL A 218 -0.89 18.45 11.59
CA VAL A 218 -0.37 18.15 12.95
C VAL A 218 0.03 19.40 13.75
N ALA A 219 -0.30 20.58 13.24
CA ALA A 219 0.06 21.85 13.86
C ALA A 219 -0.48 21.94 15.30
N GLY A 220 0.35 22.39 16.24
CA GLY A 220 -0.04 22.57 17.64
C GLY A 220 -0.01 21.31 18.51
N LEU A 221 0.24 20.12 17.95
CA LEU A 221 0.29 18.86 18.71
C LEU A 221 1.66 18.56 19.35
N GLY A 222 2.67 19.39 19.11
CA GLY A 222 4.00 19.25 19.69
C GLY A 222 4.99 18.43 18.83
N SER A 223 6.14 18.10 19.41
CA SER A 223 7.25 17.43 18.73
C SER A 223 7.15 15.91 18.77
N GLY A 224 7.79 15.23 17.81
CA GLY A 224 7.82 13.78 17.73
C GLY A 224 6.55 13.17 17.14
N TYR A 225 6.62 11.90 16.78
CA TYR A 225 5.46 11.15 16.28
C TYR A 225 4.70 10.53 17.45
N HIS A 226 3.38 10.75 17.49
CA HIS A 226 2.48 10.19 18.51
C HIS A 226 1.08 10.01 17.94
N ILE A 227 0.25 9.21 18.62
CA ILE A 227 -1.02 8.75 18.05
C ILE A 227 -2.00 9.89 17.72
N GLY A 228 -1.99 10.98 18.50
CA GLY A 228 -2.76 12.19 18.18
C GLY A 228 -2.42 12.82 16.82
N LYS A 229 -1.19 12.67 16.29
CA LYS A 229 -0.85 13.13 14.94
C LYS A 229 -1.46 12.25 13.86
N ALA A 230 -1.54 10.94 14.10
CA ALA A 230 -2.24 10.03 13.21
C ALA A 230 -3.73 10.39 13.12
N CYS A 231 -4.38 10.66 14.26
CA CYS A 231 -5.76 11.15 14.29
C CYS A 231 -5.93 12.48 13.54
N ALA A 232 -5.01 13.44 13.73
CA ALA A 232 -5.10 14.74 13.06
C ALA A 232 -4.89 14.66 11.55
N ILE A 233 -4.02 13.76 11.06
CA ILE A 233 -3.87 13.47 9.63
C ILE A 233 -5.16 12.87 9.07
N PHE A 234 -5.74 11.89 9.76
CA PHE A 234 -7.02 11.30 9.37
C PHE A 234 -8.10 12.38 9.22
N ASP A 235 -8.29 13.20 10.26
CA ASP A 235 -9.30 14.27 10.24
C ASP A 235 -9.00 15.34 9.19
N TYR A 236 -7.73 15.60 8.89
CA TYR A 236 -7.34 16.56 7.85
C TYR A 236 -7.75 16.05 6.48
N VAL A 237 -7.46 14.79 6.15
CA VAL A 237 -7.82 14.17 4.86
C VAL A 237 -9.34 14.13 4.71
N ASP A 238 -10.05 13.64 5.73
CA ASP A 238 -11.52 13.59 5.78
C ASP A 238 -12.19 14.94 5.44
N ARG A 239 -11.68 16.04 5.99
CA ARG A 239 -12.26 17.37 5.76
C ARG A 239 -11.79 18.05 4.47
N THR A 240 -10.64 17.64 3.94
CA THR A 240 -9.99 18.38 2.85
C THR A 240 -10.22 17.75 1.49
N ILE A 241 -10.33 16.42 1.44
CA ILE A 241 -10.50 15.66 0.20
C ILE A 241 -11.98 15.32 0.02
N VAL A 242 -12.46 15.44 -1.21
CA VAL A 242 -13.81 15.06 -1.61
C VAL A 242 -13.74 13.77 -2.42
N TYR A 243 -14.43 12.73 -1.96
CA TYR A 243 -14.50 11.47 -2.68
C TYR A 243 -15.07 11.68 -4.09
N THR A 244 -14.30 11.27 -5.10
CA THR A 244 -14.62 11.46 -6.52
C THR A 244 -14.23 10.20 -7.27
N ASP A 245 -15.21 9.42 -7.70
CA ASP A 245 -14.98 8.24 -8.54
C ASP A 245 -14.29 8.62 -9.86
N ASP A 246 -13.39 7.76 -10.32
CA ASP A 246 -12.78 7.91 -11.62
C ASP A 246 -13.80 7.81 -12.79
N PRO A 247 -13.63 8.62 -13.85
CA PRO A 247 -14.59 8.68 -14.94
C PRO A 247 -14.62 7.44 -15.84
N THR A 248 -13.54 6.64 -15.90
CA THR A 248 -13.44 5.50 -16.81
C THR A 248 -12.64 4.31 -16.30
N GLU A 249 -11.37 4.52 -15.95
CA GLU A 249 -10.43 3.48 -15.53
C GLU A 249 -9.95 3.83 -14.12
N ASP A 250 -9.62 2.80 -13.33
CA ASP A 250 -9.07 2.88 -11.97
C ASP A 250 -7.66 3.47 -12.00
N LEU A 251 -7.59 4.79 -11.91
CA LEU A 251 -6.41 5.63 -12.04
C LEU A 251 -5.95 6.09 -10.66
N TRP A 252 -4.83 5.52 -10.22
CA TRP A 252 -4.23 5.88 -8.94
C TRP A 252 -3.42 7.16 -9.12
N TYR A 253 -3.71 8.18 -8.31
CA TYR A 253 -3.00 9.45 -8.36
C TYR A 253 -1.86 9.51 -7.34
N GLU A 254 -0.85 10.31 -7.68
CA GLU A 254 0.18 10.69 -6.72
C GLU A 254 -0.46 11.49 -5.56
N PRO A 255 0.00 11.32 -4.31
CA PRO A 255 -0.56 12.03 -3.15
C PRO A 255 -0.64 13.56 -3.32
N GLU A 256 0.32 14.16 -4.02
CA GLU A 256 0.30 15.59 -4.31
C GLU A 256 -0.86 15.99 -5.23
N VAL A 257 -1.18 15.16 -6.23
CA VAL A 257 -2.27 15.41 -7.17
C VAL A 257 -3.62 15.35 -6.43
N CYS A 258 -3.81 14.36 -5.56
CA CYS A 258 -4.99 14.26 -4.70
C CYS A 258 -5.16 15.52 -3.82
N LEU A 259 -4.08 16.00 -3.17
CA LEU A 259 -4.11 17.22 -2.36
C LEU A 259 -4.42 18.48 -3.18
N LEU A 260 -3.78 18.64 -4.35
CA LEU A 260 -3.94 19.82 -5.20
C LEU A 260 -5.35 19.91 -5.78
N ASN A 261 -5.92 18.77 -6.17
CA ASN A 261 -7.29 18.69 -6.69
C ASN A 261 -8.34 18.69 -5.58
N ARG A 262 -7.96 18.34 -4.35
CA ARG A 262 -8.87 18.08 -3.22
C ARG A 262 -9.91 17.01 -3.54
N ALA A 263 -9.51 16.04 -4.34
CA ALA A 263 -10.37 15.00 -4.87
C ALA A 263 -9.55 13.75 -5.17
N GLY A 264 -10.18 12.60 -4.95
CA GLY A 264 -9.66 11.26 -5.22
C GLY A 264 -10.65 10.21 -4.72
N ASP A 265 -10.36 8.95 -4.98
CA ASP A 265 -11.15 7.81 -4.50
C ASP A 265 -10.36 6.96 -3.47
N CYS A 266 -10.69 5.68 -3.31
CA CYS A 266 -10.29 4.90 -2.15
C CYS A 266 -8.77 4.69 -2.04
N GLU A 267 -8.08 4.42 -3.15
CA GLU A 267 -6.63 4.29 -3.21
C GLU A 267 -5.92 5.63 -2.96
N ASP A 268 -6.46 6.74 -3.46
CA ASP A 268 -5.84 8.05 -3.37
C ASP A 268 -5.84 8.52 -1.92
N TYR A 269 -6.96 8.31 -1.22
CA TYR A 269 -7.05 8.54 0.22
C TYR A 269 -6.02 7.70 0.97
N SER A 270 -5.88 6.43 0.59
CA SER A 270 -4.96 5.49 1.23
C SER A 270 -3.50 5.90 1.07
N LEU A 271 -3.08 6.23 -0.16
CA LEU A 271 -1.74 6.67 -0.48
C LEU A 271 -1.42 8.02 0.16
N LEU A 272 -2.39 8.95 0.16
CA LEU A 272 -2.22 10.25 0.80
C LEU A 272 -2.04 10.12 2.31
N ILE A 273 -2.91 9.38 2.99
CA ILE A 273 -2.77 9.13 4.44
C ILE A 273 -1.44 8.47 4.75
N ALA A 274 -1.05 7.43 4.00
CA ALA A 274 0.20 6.73 4.23
C ALA A 274 1.42 7.66 4.07
N THR A 275 1.40 8.54 3.08
CA THR A 275 2.47 9.52 2.82
C THR A 275 2.54 10.59 3.90
N MET A 276 1.40 11.12 4.33
CA MET A 276 1.35 12.08 5.43
C MET A 276 1.82 11.46 6.75
N VAL A 277 1.47 10.20 7.00
CA VAL A 277 1.95 9.46 8.18
C VAL A 277 3.46 9.28 8.14
N HIS A 278 4.03 8.93 6.98
CA HIS A 278 5.48 8.86 6.79
C HIS A 278 6.16 10.19 7.16
N HIS A 279 5.67 11.32 6.63
CA HIS A 279 6.21 12.64 6.96
C HIS A 279 6.08 13.02 8.43
N ALA A 280 5.01 12.58 9.10
CA ALA A 280 4.87 12.74 10.55
C ALA A 280 5.80 11.84 11.36
N GLY A 281 6.45 10.88 10.69
CA GLY A 281 7.42 9.95 11.23
C GLY A 281 6.87 8.56 11.51
N GLY A 282 5.64 8.23 11.13
CA GLY A 282 5.05 6.90 11.34
C GLY A 282 5.25 5.94 10.18
N THR A 283 4.74 4.72 10.36
CA THR A 283 4.69 3.70 9.31
C THR A 283 3.23 3.36 8.98
N ALA A 284 2.92 3.31 7.68
CA ALA A 284 1.59 2.98 7.19
C ALA A 284 1.67 2.04 5.99
N ARG A 285 0.61 1.27 5.79
CA ARG A 285 0.41 0.41 4.63
C ARG A 285 -0.99 0.60 4.06
N MET A 286 -1.20 0.13 2.85
CA MET A 286 -2.51 0.08 2.22
C MET A 286 -3.07 -1.35 2.25
N TYR A 287 -4.37 -1.46 2.47
CA TYR A 287 -5.15 -2.68 2.35
C TYR A 287 -6.07 -2.55 1.15
N LEU A 288 -6.12 -3.57 0.29
CA LEU A 288 -7.05 -3.65 -0.83
C LEU A 288 -7.99 -4.83 -0.65
N THR A 289 -9.28 -4.58 -0.80
CA THR A 289 -10.34 -5.58 -0.83
C THR A 289 -10.88 -5.71 -2.26
N GLU A 290 -11.97 -6.46 -2.47
CA GLU A 290 -12.53 -6.68 -3.81
C GLU A 290 -13.10 -5.41 -4.48
N GLY A 291 -13.30 -4.33 -3.73
CA GLY A 291 -13.84 -3.08 -4.28
C GLY A 291 -13.53 -1.84 -3.44
N HIS A 292 -12.49 -1.88 -2.63
CA HIS A 292 -12.08 -0.75 -1.79
C HIS A 292 -10.59 -0.80 -1.46
N ALA A 293 -9.99 0.35 -1.20
CA ALA A 293 -8.67 0.50 -0.63
C ALA A 293 -8.72 1.42 0.59
N PHE A 294 -7.96 1.08 1.63
CA PHE A 294 -7.82 1.92 2.81
C PHE A 294 -6.41 1.85 3.41
N ALA A 295 -6.00 2.91 4.10
CA ALA A 295 -4.75 2.91 4.85
C ALA A 295 -4.90 2.20 6.20
N ALA A 296 -3.80 1.67 6.72
CA ALA A 296 -3.67 1.30 8.12
C ALA A 296 -2.30 1.70 8.65
N ILE A 297 -2.27 2.13 9.91
CA ILE A 297 -1.09 2.70 10.57
C ILE A 297 -0.56 1.70 11.58
N PHE A 298 0.75 1.46 11.56
CA PHE A 298 1.42 0.60 12.52
C PHE A 298 1.36 1.22 13.92
N VAL A 299 0.81 0.49 14.89
CA VAL A 299 0.64 1.00 16.28
C VAL A 299 1.47 0.25 17.32
N GLY A 300 2.18 -0.80 16.92
CA GLY A 300 3.09 -1.54 17.80
C GLY A 300 3.08 -3.05 17.59
N ASN A 301 3.92 -3.76 18.33
CA ASN A 301 4.11 -5.21 18.22
C ASN A 301 3.49 -5.98 19.40
N SER A 302 2.93 -5.26 20.36
CA SER A 302 2.35 -5.83 21.57
C SER A 302 0.96 -5.30 21.83
N THR A 303 0.15 -6.10 22.51
CA THR A 303 -1.19 -5.70 22.95
C THR A 303 -1.14 -4.49 23.88
N ALA A 304 -0.05 -4.29 24.63
CA ALA A 304 0.13 -3.11 25.49
C ALA A 304 0.31 -1.82 24.68
N GLU A 305 1.07 -1.84 23.59
CA GLU A 305 1.22 -0.70 22.67
C GLU A 305 -0.10 -0.40 21.95
N LEU A 306 -0.81 -1.44 21.50
CA LEU A 306 -2.15 -1.29 20.93
C LEU A 306 -3.13 -0.62 21.90
N GLN A 307 -3.15 -1.03 23.17
CA GLN A 307 -3.98 -0.40 24.21
C GLN A 307 -3.56 1.04 24.47
N GLN A 308 -2.26 1.34 24.46
CA GLN A 308 -1.77 2.71 24.62
C GLN A 308 -2.20 3.61 23.45
N ALA A 309 -2.11 3.10 22.22
CA ALA A 309 -2.62 3.79 21.04
C ALA A 309 -4.13 4.03 21.16
N ALA A 310 -4.89 3.00 21.54
CA ALA A 310 -6.34 3.10 21.73
C ALA A 310 -6.75 4.18 22.74
N VAL A 311 -6.08 4.23 23.91
CA VAL A 311 -6.29 5.29 24.91
C VAL A 311 -6.01 6.67 24.33
N GLY A 312 -4.94 6.81 23.54
CA GLY A 312 -4.60 8.08 22.91
C GLY A 312 -5.60 8.51 21.83
N VAL A 313 -6.12 7.58 21.03
CA VAL A 313 -7.19 7.86 20.05
C VAL A 313 -8.46 8.34 20.76
N ARG A 314 -8.90 7.63 21.79
CA ARG A 314 -10.07 8.00 22.58
C ARG A 314 -9.88 9.33 23.30
N SER A 315 -8.67 9.60 23.79
CA SER A 315 -8.32 10.90 24.35
C SER A 315 -8.37 12.02 23.30
N TYR A 316 -7.94 11.76 22.06
CA TYR A 316 -8.01 12.72 20.97
C TYR A 316 -9.45 13.06 20.57
N TYR A 317 -10.31 12.05 20.40
CA TYR A 317 -11.73 12.29 20.06
C TYR A 317 -12.59 12.71 21.27
N GLY A 318 -12.08 12.53 22.49
CA GLY A 318 -12.80 12.80 23.74
C GLY A 318 -13.88 11.76 24.08
N SER A 319 -14.02 10.71 23.26
CA SER A 319 -15.08 9.71 23.30
C SER A 319 -14.50 8.30 23.33
N ASP A 320 -15.28 7.32 23.80
CA ASP A 320 -14.88 5.90 23.81
C ASP A 320 -15.10 5.25 22.44
N VAL A 321 -14.60 5.88 21.37
CA VAL A 321 -14.68 5.35 20.01
C VAL A 321 -14.19 3.90 19.95
N LYS A 322 -14.99 3.07 19.27
CA LYS A 322 -14.66 1.67 18.99
C LYS A 322 -13.59 1.64 17.90
N LEU A 323 -12.55 0.83 18.11
CA LEU A 323 -11.38 0.82 17.25
C LEU A 323 -11.23 -0.53 16.56
N MET A 324 -10.48 -0.57 15.47
CA MET A 324 -10.24 -1.74 14.63
C MET A 324 -8.79 -1.76 14.21
N ALA A 325 -8.17 -2.94 14.32
CA ALA A 325 -6.81 -3.15 13.89
C ALA A 325 -6.63 -4.58 13.39
N PHE A 326 -5.85 -4.74 12.32
CA PHE A 326 -5.35 -6.05 11.96
C PHE A 326 -4.07 -6.38 12.71
N HIS A 327 -3.84 -7.69 12.89
CA HIS A 327 -2.64 -8.21 13.50
C HIS A 327 -2.03 -9.25 12.58
N ASP A 328 -0.78 -9.04 12.19
CA ASP A 328 0.00 -9.98 11.40
C ASP A 328 1.41 -10.18 11.99
N GLU A 329 2.28 -10.85 11.25
CA GLU A 329 3.68 -11.11 11.62
C GLU A 329 4.52 -9.86 11.90
N THR A 330 4.10 -8.70 11.38
CA THR A 330 4.77 -7.40 11.56
C THR A 330 4.19 -6.58 12.70
N GLY A 331 3.06 -6.98 13.29
CA GLY A 331 2.43 -6.36 14.46
C GLY A 331 1.01 -5.85 14.19
N TYR A 332 0.61 -4.81 14.91
CA TYR A 332 -0.75 -4.26 14.89
C TYR A 332 -0.86 -3.05 13.96
N TRP A 333 -1.88 -3.07 13.10
CA TRP A 333 -2.16 -2.07 12.08
C TRP A 333 -3.58 -1.53 12.24
N MET A 334 -3.70 -0.32 12.80
CA MET A 334 -4.98 0.32 13.08
C MET A 334 -5.54 0.99 11.82
N PHE A 335 -6.83 0.82 11.57
CA PHE A 335 -7.46 1.29 10.33
C PHE A 335 -7.46 2.82 10.23
N ALA A 336 -7.25 3.32 9.01
CA ALA A 336 -7.33 4.74 8.68
C ALA A 336 -8.13 4.89 7.37
N ASP A 337 -9.44 4.78 7.49
CA ASP A 337 -10.38 4.93 6.38
C ASP A 337 -11.45 6.01 6.65
N PRO A 338 -11.25 7.24 6.17
CA PRO A 338 -12.25 8.31 6.25
C PRO A 338 -13.56 8.03 5.49
N LEU A 339 -13.55 7.09 4.54
CA LEU A 339 -14.73 6.74 3.75
C LEU A 339 -15.64 5.77 4.50
N GLY A 340 -15.09 4.98 5.43
CA GLY A 340 -15.81 4.01 6.24
C GLY A 340 -16.24 4.52 7.63
N SER A 341 -15.49 5.46 8.22
CA SER A 341 -15.75 5.95 9.58
C SER A 341 -15.43 7.44 9.75
N PHE A 342 -16.02 8.05 10.77
CA PHE A 342 -15.75 9.44 11.12
C PHE A 342 -14.52 9.67 11.99
N HIS A 343 -13.81 8.60 12.37
CA HIS A 343 -12.61 8.69 13.21
C HIS A 343 -11.54 7.66 12.83
N PHE A 344 -10.30 8.02 13.11
CA PHE A 344 -9.17 7.11 13.01
C PHE A 344 -9.38 5.87 13.89
N GLY A 345 -9.05 4.70 13.34
CA GLY A 345 -9.28 3.40 13.93
C GLY A 345 -10.71 2.86 13.76
N GLY A 346 -11.62 3.57 13.11
CA GLY A 346 -12.96 3.03 12.84
C GLY A 346 -12.99 1.91 11.80
N LEU A 347 -14.20 1.40 11.50
CA LEU A 347 -14.39 0.41 10.44
C LEU A 347 -14.06 1.02 9.07
N ALA A 348 -13.40 0.23 8.23
CA ALA A 348 -13.22 0.55 6.82
C ALA A 348 -14.49 0.24 6.02
N VAL A 349 -14.62 0.79 4.81
CA VAL A 349 -15.73 0.45 3.90
C VAL A 349 -15.74 -1.06 3.65
N GLY A 350 -16.92 -1.66 3.79
CA GLY A 350 -17.12 -3.11 3.65
C GLY A 350 -16.66 -3.94 4.85
N ALA A 351 -15.97 -3.34 5.83
CA ALA A 351 -15.62 -4.02 7.07
C ALA A 351 -16.83 -4.09 8.01
N VAL A 352 -16.98 -5.21 8.71
CA VAL A 352 -18.01 -5.43 9.71
C VAL A 352 -17.38 -5.89 11.03
N PRO A 353 -17.95 -5.50 12.18
CA PRO A 353 -17.40 -5.88 13.47
C PRO A 353 -17.54 -7.39 13.67
N SER A 354 -16.45 -8.05 14.05
CA SER A 354 -16.45 -9.48 14.39
C SER A 354 -16.77 -9.67 15.86
N ALA A 355 -17.60 -10.65 16.19
CA ALA A 355 -17.99 -10.97 17.57
C ALA A 355 -16.89 -11.66 18.40
N ASP A 356 -15.64 -11.66 17.93
CA ASP A 356 -14.52 -12.27 18.66
C ASP A 356 -13.98 -11.34 19.74
N THR A 357 -13.97 -11.83 20.98
CA THR A 357 -13.98 -11.04 22.23
C THR A 357 -12.61 -10.84 22.87
N ALA A 358 -11.52 -11.28 22.22
CA ALA A 358 -10.20 -11.23 22.84
C ALA A 358 -9.66 -9.79 22.99
N LEU A 359 -9.99 -8.94 22.01
CA LEU A 359 -9.74 -7.50 21.96
C LEU A 359 -10.86 -6.96 21.07
N ASP A 360 -11.62 -5.93 21.48
CA ASP A 360 -12.74 -5.32 20.72
C ASP A 360 -12.28 -4.60 19.41
N LEU A 361 -11.33 -5.20 18.71
CA LEU A 361 -10.51 -4.63 17.63
C LEU A 361 -10.48 -5.54 16.39
N ASN A 362 -11.40 -6.51 16.29
CA ASN A 362 -11.46 -7.43 15.18
C ASN A 362 -12.59 -7.03 14.20
N ALA A 363 -12.21 -6.85 12.94
CA ALA A 363 -13.13 -6.70 11.82
C ALA A 363 -13.00 -7.89 10.86
N THR A 364 -14.07 -8.17 10.11
CA THR A 364 -14.07 -9.06 8.95
C THR A 364 -14.68 -8.33 7.75
N PHE A 365 -14.58 -8.91 6.57
CA PHE A 365 -15.31 -8.45 5.38
C PHE A 365 -16.37 -9.49 5.00
N GLU A 366 -17.56 -9.04 4.60
CA GLU A 366 -18.66 -9.94 4.20
C GLU A 366 -18.45 -10.47 2.77
N ASP A 367 -17.99 -9.58 1.88
CA ASP A 367 -17.89 -9.82 0.44
C ASP A 367 -16.44 -9.73 -0.05
N THR A 368 -15.47 -10.21 0.73
CA THR A 368 -14.05 -10.19 0.32
C THR A 368 -13.36 -11.48 0.72
N ALA A 369 -12.95 -12.26 -0.28
CA ALA A 369 -12.22 -13.51 -0.05
C ALA A 369 -10.71 -13.30 0.10
N ASN A 370 -10.16 -12.29 -0.57
CA ASN A 370 -8.72 -11.98 -0.55
C ASN A 370 -8.52 -10.51 -0.20
N VAL A 371 -7.65 -10.26 0.76
CA VAL A 371 -7.20 -8.92 1.15
C VAL A 371 -5.73 -8.81 0.77
N TYR A 372 -5.38 -7.82 -0.05
CA TYR A 372 -3.99 -7.53 -0.38
C TYR A 372 -3.46 -6.46 0.56
N THR A 373 -2.22 -6.63 1.03
CA THR A 373 -1.52 -5.60 1.80
C THR A 373 -0.34 -5.09 1.01
N VAL A 374 -0.14 -3.77 1.04
CA VAL A 374 0.95 -3.10 0.35
C VAL A 374 1.66 -2.18 1.34
N ASP A 375 2.89 -2.56 1.70
CA ASP A 375 3.78 -1.70 2.47
C ASP A 375 4.17 -0.48 1.63
N ILE A 376 3.86 0.72 2.12
CA ILE A 376 4.11 1.99 1.41
C ILE A 376 5.50 2.48 1.80
N THR A 377 6.49 2.03 1.03
CA THR A 377 7.93 2.26 1.24
C THR A 377 8.49 3.43 0.41
N GLY A 378 7.77 3.90 -0.61
CA GLY A 378 8.26 4.89 -1.58
C GLY A 378 9.33 4.35 -2.54
N VAL A 379 9.56 3.04 -2.54
CA VAL A 379 10.55 2.39 -3.41
C VAL A 379 9.83 1.35 -4.26
N ALA A 380 9.78 1.55 -5.57
CA ALA A 380 9.27 0.55 -6.50
C ALA A 380 10.11 -0.74 -6.43
N ALA A 381 9.52 -1.90 -6.74
CA ALA A 381 10.25 -3.16 -6.74
C ALA A 381 11.39 -3.08 -7.75
N SER A 382 12.61 -3.14 -7.22
CA SER A 382 13.80 -3.20 -8.07
C SER A 382 14.09 -4.65 -8.41
N LEU A 383 13.94 -5.01 -9.68
CA LEU A 383 14.49 -6.26 -10.18
C LEU A 383 16.01 -6.19 -10.06
N THR A 384 16.62 -7.13 -9.33
CA THR A 384 18.08 -7.28 -9.35
C THR A 384 18.55 -7.43 -10.79
N LEU A 385 19.82 -7.07 -11.08
CA LEU A 385 20.38 -7.20 -12.44
C LEU A 385 20.18 -8.61 -13.02
N LEU A 386 20.24 -9.64 -12.17
CA LEU A 386 20.02 -11.04 -12.54
C LEU A 386 18.54 -11.45 -12.59
N GLY A 387 17.63 -10.68 -11.98
CA GLY A 387 16.18 -10.85 -12.14
C GLY A 387 15.61 -10.10 -13.35
N ASN A 388 16.36 -9.17 -13.94
CA ASN A 388 15.87 -8.36 -15.06
C ASN A 388 15.90 -9.15 -16.40
N PRO A 389 14.77 -9.42 -17.06
CA PRO A 389 14.74 -10.17 -18.31
C PRO A 389 15.44 -9.44 -19.47
N ILE A 390 15.46 -8.10 -19.47
CA ILE A 390 16.13 -7.29 -20.48
C ILE A 390 17.66 -7.47 -20.41
N PHE A 391 18.22 -7.58 -19.21
CA PHE A 391 19.64 -7.88 -19.02
C PHE A 391 20.01 -9.20 -19.69
N TRP A 392 19.22 -10.25 -19.48
CA TRP A 392 19.46 -11.55 -20.10
C TRP A 392 19.23 -11.57 -21.60
N ILE A 393 18.22 -10.86 -22.12
CA ILE A 393 18.02 -10.68 -23.57
C ILE A 393 19.27 -10.05 -24.19
N PHE A 394 19.79 -8.99 -23.58
CA PHE A 394 21.00 -8.33 -24.03
C PHE A 394 22.22 -9.26 -23.99
N LEU A 395 22.36 -10.04 -22.91
CA LEU A 395 23.43 -11.01 -22.73
C LEU A 395 23.38 -12.12 -23.80
N VAL A 396 22.18 -12.65 -24.09
CA VAL A 396 21.94 -13.64 -25.15
C VAL A 396 22.29 -13.08 -26.52
N ILE A 397 21.85 -11.86 -26.85
CA ILE A 397 22.17 -11.22 -28.13
C ILE A 397 23.70 -11.06 -28.27
N THR A 398 24.34 -10.51 -27.24
CA THR A 398 25.78 -10.21 -27.28
C THR A 398 26.60 -11.49 -27.37
N LEU A 399 26.33 -12.48 -26.53
CA LEU A 399 27.06 -13.75 -26.55
C LEU A 399 26.74 -14.58 -27.79
N GLY A 400 25.53 -14.51 -28.32
CA GLY A 400 25.17 -15.19 -29.58
C GLY A 400 25.97 -14.64 -30.77
N ILE A 401 26.12 -13.31 -30.87
CA ILE A 401 26.95 -12.68 -31.91
C ILE A 401 28.42 -13.12 -31.77
N VAL A 402 28.94 -13.14 -30.54
CA VAL A 402 30.33 -13.58 -30.26
C VAL A 402 30.50 -15.07 -30.59
N ASP A 403 29.56 -15.93 -30.21
CA ASP A 403 29.60 -17.37 -30.47
C ASP A 403 29.62 -17.66 -31.97
N ILE A 404 28.72 -17.04 -32.75
CA ILE A 404 28.70 -17.15 -34.22
C ILE A 404 30.04 -16.68 -34.80
N SER A 405 30.57 -15.55 -34.32
CA SER A 405 31.84 -15.00 -34.81
C SER A 405 33.03 -15.93 -34.52
N VAL A 406 33.07 -16.54 -33.34
CA VAL A 406 34.12 -17.50 -32.94
C VAL A 406 33.99 -18.81 -33.71
N ILE A 407 32.77 -19.29 -33.95
CA ILE A 407 32.50 -20.47 -34.78
C ILE A 407 32.93 -20.22 -36.22
N LEU A 408 32.55 -19.09 -36.81
CA LEU A 408 32.97 -18.70 -38.16
C LEU A 408 34.48 -18.55 -38.26
N TRP A 409 35.14 -17.97 -37.25
CA TRP A 409 36.59 -17.88 -37.21
C TRP A 409 37.28 -19.25 -37.10
N ALA A 410 36.73 -20.15 -36.27
CA ALA A 410 37.21 -21.52 -36.16
C ALA A 410 36.98 -22.33 -37.45
N ALA A 411 35.87 -22.08 -38.15
CA ALA A 411 35.52 -22.70 -39.42
C ALA A 411 36.37 -22.15 -40.58
N ALA A 412 36.65 -20.85 -40.63
CA ALA A 412 37.51 -20.22 -41.62
C ALA A 412 38.94 -20.79 -41.60
N ASP A 413 39.43 -21.21 -40.42
CA ASP A 413 40.74 -21.84 -40.29
C ASP A 413 40.78 -23.27 -40.89
N LYS A 414 39.63 -23.96 -41.01
CA LYS A 414 39.54 -25.22 -41.77
C LYS A 414 39.65 -25.01 -43.28
N HIS A 415 39.46 -23.78 -43.74
CA HIS A 415 39.51 -23.39 -45.16
C HIS A 415 40.72 -22.54 -45.53
N LYS A 416 41.77 -22.47 -44.70
CA LYS A 416 43.06 -22.01 -45.21
C LYS A 416 43.44 -22.92 -46.37
N PRO A 417 43.59 -22.39 -47.59
CA PRO A 417 43.99 -23.21 -48.71
C PRO A 417 45.31 -23.86 -48.33
N GLN A 418 45.31 -25.19 -48.27
CA GLN A 418 46.51 -25.91 -47.91
C GLN A 418 47.45 -25.80 -49.10
N ARG A 419 48.53 -25.06 -48.94
CA ARG A 419 49.51 -24.84 -50.01
C ARG A 419 50.43 -26.03 -50.14
N CYS A 420 50.75 -26.38 -51.38
CA CYS A 420 51.74 -27.39 -51.67
C CYS A 420 53.11 -26.89 -51.20
N LEU A 421 53.79 -27.62 -50.31
CA LEU A 421 55.07 -27.18 -49.75
C LEU A 421 56.18 -26.99 -50.82
N VAL A 422 56.01 -27.59 -52.00
CA VAL A 422 57.00 -27.50 -53.10
C VAL A 422 56.78 -26.27 -53.98
N CYS A 423 55.54 -25.96 -54.35
CA CYS A 423 55.25 -24.91 -55.32
C CYS A 423 54.49 -23.71 -54.75
N ASP A 424 54.13 -23.76 -53.46
CA ASP A 424 53.37 -22.75 -52.71
C ASP A 424 51.98 -22.41 -53.31
N ASN A 425 51.48 -23.19 -54.28
CA ASN A 425 50.14 -23.05 -54.83
C ASN A 425 49.11 -23.85 -54.02
N ASP A 426 47.86 -23.40 -54.05
CA ASP A 426 46.75 -24.02 -53.33
C ASP A 426 46.49 -25.46 -53.83
N THR A 427 46.36 -26.41 -52.90
CA THR A 427 46.03 -27.81 -53.23
C THR A 427 44.53 -28.02 -53.29
N HIS A 428 44.04 -28.51 -54.43
CA HIS A 428 42.63 -28.91 -54.56
C HIS A 428 42.38 -30.19 -53.75
N PRO A 429 41.22 -30.36 -53.09
CA PRO A 429 40.93 -31.52 -52.24
C PRO A 429 41.10 -32.88 -52.92
N GLU A 430 41.00 -32.95 -54.24
CA GLU A 430 40.95 -34.20 -55.00
C GLU A 430 42.30 -34.66 -55.57
N HIS A 431 43.34 -33.82 -55.50
CA HIS A 431 44.62 -34.06 -56.19
C HIS A 431 45.85 -33.72 -55.35
N HIS A 432 45.88 -34.17 -54.08
CA HIS A 432 47.05 -34.02 -53.24
C HIS A 432 47.47 -35.33 -52.54
N TYR A 433 48.73 -35.39 -52.15
CA TYR A 433 49.23 -36.33 -51.15
C TYR A 433 49.26 -35.63 -49.79
N GLU A 434 48.85 -36.31 -48.73
CA GLU A 434 48.93 -35.79 -47.36
C GLU A 434 49.90 -36.64 -46.54
N CYS A 435 50.92 -35.99 -45.98
CA CYS A 435 51.84 -36.63 -45.06
C CYS A 435 51.22 -36.77 -43.67
N LYS A 436 51.65 -37.75 -42.86
CA LYS A 436 51.24 -37.89 -41.44
C LYS A 436 51.51 -36.65 -40.58
N CYS A 437 52.47 -35.79 -40.96
CA CYS A 437 52.69 -34.52 -40.27
C CYS A 437 51.72 -33.39 -40.68
N GLY A 438 50.76 -33.67 -41.57
CA GLY A 438 49.74 -32.73 -42.05
C GLY A 438 50.14 -31.88 -43.25
N GLN A 439 51.32 -32.10 -43.84
CA GLN A 439 51.77 -31.38 -45.05
C GLN A 439 51.17 -31.97 -46.32
N ARG A 440 50.73 -31.10 -47.25
CA ARG A 440 50.12 -31.50 -48.52
C ARG A 440 50.99 -31.15 -49.73
N TYR A 441 50.87 -31.96 -50.77
CA TYR A 441 51.65 -31.82 -52.01
C TYR A 441 50.76 -32.12 -53.21
N HIS A 442 50.87 -31.37 -54.32
CA HIS A 442 50.22 -31.79 -55.58
C HIS A 442 50.86 -33.07 -56.11
N HIS A 443 50.07 -33.91 -56.77
CA HIS A 443 50.56 -35.16 -57.38
C HIS A 443 51.67 -34.93 -58.39
N THR A 444 51.67 -33.77 -59.06
CA THR A 444 52.70 -33.39 -60.03
C THR A 444 53.97 -32.83 -59.39
N CYS A 445 53.89 -32.35 -58.15
CA CYS A 445 55.02 -31.71 -57.46
C CYS A 445 55.89 -32.72 -56.69
N LEU A 446 55.35 -33.91 -56.40
CA LEU A 446 56.07 -35.00 -55.75
C LEU A 446 56.03 -36.26 -56.63
N PRO A 447 57.17 -36.77 -57.12
CA PRO A 447 57.20 -38.06 -57.83
C PRO A 447 56.79 -39.20 -56.89
N SER A 448 56.13 -40.23 -57.42
CA SER A 448 55.73 -41.42 -56.67
C SER A 448 56.95 -42.04 -55.97
N GLN A 449 56.85 -42.29 -54.65
CA GLN A 449 57.93 -42.73 -53.72
C GLN A 449 58.79 -41.62 -53.05
N SER A 450 58.22 -40.45 -52.83
CA SER A 450 58.90 -39.34 -52.14
C SER A 450 58.72 -39.37 -50.62
N PHE A 451 59.72 -38.88 -49.89
CA PHE A 451 59.63 -38.59 -48.45
C PHE A 451 59.15 -37.16 -48.23
N CYS A 452 58.40 -36.93 -47.17
CA CYS A 452 57.96 -35.59 -46.80
C CYS A 452 59.15 -34.68 -46.51
N LEU A 453 59.22 -33.53 -47.18
CA LEU A 453 60.32 -32.57 -47.01
C LEU A 453 60.38 -31.96 -45.60
N ASN A 454 59.26 -31.96 -44.88
CA ASN A 454 59.19 -31.41 -43.52
C ASN A 454 59.63 -32.42 -42.44
N CYS A 455 59.17 -33.67 -42.50
CA CYS A 455 59.38 -34.64 -41.42
C CYS A 455 60.10 -35.93 -41.84
N GLY A 456 60.48 -36.06 -43.11
CA GLY A 456 61.25 -37.19 -43.62
C GLY A 456 60.52 -38.53 -43.66
N THR A 457 59.22 -38.60 -43.39
CA THR A 457 58.45 -39.86 -43.46
C THR A 457 58.01 -40.15 -44.90
N PRO A 458 57.93 -41.43 -45.33
CA PRO A 458 57.41 -41.79 -46.64
C PRO A 458 56.00 -41.25 -46.83
N ILE A 459 55.72 -40.72 -48.02
CA ILE A 459 54.36 -40.30 -48.40
C ILE A 459 53.73 -41.46 -49.15
N GLU A 460 52.72 -42.08 -48.53
CA GLU A 460 51.92 -43.12 -49.17
C GLU A 460 50.99 -42.47 -50.19
N ALA A 461 50.98 -42.99 -51.42
CA ALA A 461 50.03 -42.54 -52.42
C ALA A 461 48.61 -42.87 -51.94
N ALA A 462 47.71 -41.88 -51.98
CA ALA A 462 46.31 -42.15 -51.71
C ALA A 462 45.82 -43.27 -52.64
N PRO A 463 45.05 -44.24 -52.14
CA PRO A 463 44.48 -45.28 -52.99
C PRO A 463 43.68 -44.61 -54.13
N PRO A 464 43.72 -45.17 -55.36
CA PRO A 464 42.98 -44.60 -56.49
C PRO A 464 41.51 -44.45 -56.11
N LEU A 465 40.92 -43.30 -56.45
CA LEU A 465 39.52 -43.04 -56.15
C LEU A 465 38.66 -44.19 -56.71
N PRO A 466 37.70 -44.70 -55.92
CA PRO A 466 36.77 -45.71 -56.43
C PRO A 466 36.07 -45.16 -57.69
N PRO A 467 35.84 -45.99 -58.72
CA PRO A 467 35.24 -45.54 -59.97
C PRO A 467 33.91 -44.84 -59.67
N THR A 468 33.77 -43.60 -60.14
CA THR A 468 32.53 -42.83 -60.00
C THR A 468 31.39 -43.63 -60.59
N ARG A 469 30.44 -44.04 -59.74
CA ARG A 469 29.21 -44.72 -60.16
C ARG A 469 28.50 -43.80 -61.17
N PRO A 470 28.10 -44.27 -62.36
CA PRO A 470 27.30 -43.45 -63.26
C PRO A 470 26.00 -43.07 -62.54
N MET A 471 25.72 -41.75 -62.50
CA MET A 471 24.45 -41.23 -62.01
C MET A 471 23.34 -41.76 -62.92
N HIS A 472 22.38 -42.47 -62.32
CA HIS A 472 21.07 -42.74 -62.91
C HIS A 472 20.06 -41.76 -62.34
#